data_AF-A0A7C8V496-F1
#
_entry.id   AF-A0A7C8V496-F1
#
_cell.length_a   1.000
_cell.length_b   1.000
_cell.length_c   1.000
_cell.angle_alpha   90.00
_cell.angle_beta   90.00
_cell.angle_gamma   90.00
#
_symmetry.space_group_name_H-M   'P 1'
#
loop_
_entity.id
_entity.type
_entity.pdbx_description
1 polymer ?
#
loop_
_entity_poly.entity_id
_entity_poly.type
_entity_poly.pdbx_seq_one_letter_code
_entity_poly.pdbx_strand_id
1 'polypeptide(L)'
;MSRGIRVGVVTAAGYEEAKRYNDRLHGLLEAINSSEAITPEQKRNFIVLGGEANFMFQFNSSAPHLLESIPKEIWALDEMRAWKDEDITELLDIAEAALNDSVEAMRLNADIIRKSRAVGVVPKPGTKFFREQLEETVLAAQKVVELSDVGRRLPFCAFNGGNDVFVDIGDKRLGVACCQRLFGDIQGINTLHVGDQFLSVSGNDFKTRMVCTTCWVASPAETVDILDEFLELAATA
;
A
#
# COMPACT_ATOMS: atom_id res chain seq x y z
N MET A 1 -9.29 8.26 16.96
CA MET A 1 -7.98 8.46 17.63
C MET A 1 -8.10 8.96 19.07
N SER A 2 -8.99 9.91 19.39
CA SER A 2 -9.21 10.41 20.78
C SER A 2 -9.58 9.31 21.80
N ARG A 3 -10.13 8.19 21.32
CA ARG A 3 -10.42 6.99 22.13
C ARG A 3 -9.27 5.97 22.18
N GLY A 4 -8.05 6.35 21.80
CA GLY A 4 -6.89 5.44 21.76
C GLY A 4 -6.85 4.46 20.57
N ILE A 5 -7.80 4.55 19.64
CA ILE A 5 -7.82 3.76 18.40
C ILE A 5 -6.57 4.09 17.56
N ARG A 6 -5.96 3.03 17.01
CA ARG A 6 -4.81 3.09 16.12
C ARG A 6 -5.26 3.04 14.66
N VAL A 7 -4.66 3.88 13.83
CA VAL A 7 -5.07 4.10 12.44
C VAL A 7 -3.86 3.91 11.54
N GLY A 8 -3.96 2.96 10.61
CA GLY A 8 -2.94 2.74 9.58
C GLY A 8 -3.51 2.99 8.19
N VAL A 9 -2.77 3.72 7.36
CA VAL A 9 -3.07 3.89 5.94
C VAL A 9 -2.12 3.02 5.13
N VAL A 10 -2.64 2.03 4.41
CA VAL A 10 -1.85 1.16 3.53
C VAL A 10 -2.06 1.57 2.07
N THR A 11 -0.99 1.79 1.32
CA THR A 11 -1.05 2.27 -0.07
C THR A 11 -0.04 1.57 -0.97
N ALA A 12 -0.46 1.27 -2.20
CA ALA A 12 0.42 0.73 -3.26
C ALA A 12 1.49 1.74 -3.70
N ALA A 13 1.22 3.05 -3.62
CA ALA A 13 2.24 4.06 -3.89
C ALA A 13 3.46 3.89 -2.96
N GLY A 14 4.61 3.56 -3.55
CA GLY A 14 5.88 3.32 -2.84
C GLY A 14 6.91 4.42 -3.09
N TYR A 15 7.10 5.26 -2.08
CA TYR A 15 8.15 6.29 -2.00
C TYR A 15 9.03 6.07 -0.76
N GLU A 16 10.32 6.36 -0.86
CA GLU A 16 11.23 6.37 0.30
C GLU A 16 11.10 7.67 1.11
N GLU A 17 10.63 8.74 0.47
CA GLU A 17 10.56 10.08 1.05
C GLU A 17 9.19 10.36 1.69
N ALA A 18 9.19 10.76 2.97
CA ALA A 18 8.01 11.18 3.72
C ALA A 18 7.21 12.30 3.02
N LYS A 19 7.89 13.22 2.33
CA LYS A 19 7.28 14.36 1.64
C LYS A 19 6.19 13.90 0.66
N ARG A 20 6.44 12.83 -0.11
CA ARG A 20 5.49 12.36 -1.14
C ARG A 20 4.20 11.82 -0.53
N TYR A 21 4.27 11.19 0.64
CA TYR A 21 3.07 10.77 1.38
C TYR A 21 2.35 11.97 2.00
N ASN A 22 3.08 12.96 2.53
CA ASN A 22 2.47 14.19 3.01
C ASN A 22 1.73 14.93 1.89
N ASP A 23 2.33 15.09 0.70
CA ASP A 23 1.67 15.74 -0.44
C ASP A 23 0.30 15.08 -0.77
N ARG A 24 0.15 13.76 -0.55
CA ARG A 24 -1.12 13.02 -0.75
C ARG A 24 -2.08 13.08 0.44
N LEU A 25 -1.57 13.17 1.66
CA LEU A 25 -2.35 13.10 2.91
C LEU A 25 -2.38 14.43 3.67
N HIS A 26 -1.97 15.53 3.02
CA HIS A 26 -1.68 16.81 3.67
C HIS A 26 -2.82 17.27 4.58
N GLY A 27 -4.05 17.30 4.06
CA GLY A 27 -5.22 17.72 4.83
C GLY A 27 -5.49 16.87 6.08
N LEU A 28 -5.28 15.55 5.99
CA LEU A 28 -5.44 14.64 7.13
C LEU A 28 -4.34 14.84 8.18
N LEU A 29 -3.09 14.96 7.73
CA LEU A 29 -1.95 15.17 8.63
C LEU A 29 -2.05 16.51 9.37
N GLU A 30 -2.42 17.59 8.67
CA GLU A 30 -2.65 18.90 9.29
C GLU A 30 -3.84 18.88 10.26
N ALA A 31 -4.92 18.17 9.94
CA ALA A 31 -6.05 17.99 10.86
C ALA A 31 -5.64 17.26 12.15
N ILE A 32 -4.82 16.20 12.04
CA ILE A 32 -4.26 15.52 13.22
C ILE A 32 -3.34 16.47 13.99
N ASN A 33 -2.47 17.21 13.29
CA ASN A 33 -1.49 18.09 13.91
C ASN A 33 -2.14 19.24 14.70
N SER A 34 -3.14 19.89 14.10
CA SER A 34 -3.87 21.03 14.69
C SER A 34 -4.95 20.64 15.71
N SER A 35 -5.37 19.37 15.76
CA SER A 35 -6.41 18.93 16.68
C SER A 35 -5.97 19.05 18.15
N GLU A 36 -6.80 19.73 18.94
CA GLU A 36 -6.71 19.82 20.41
C GLU A 36 -7.44 18.67 21.11
N ALA A 37 -8.30 17.93 20.40
CA ALA A 37 -9.11 16.83 20.94
C ALA A 37 -8.34 15.49 21.08
N ILE A 38 -7.06 15.45 20.65
CA ILE A 38 -6.22 14.25 20.71
C ILE A 38 -4.87 14.61 21.34
N THR A 39 -4.40 13.78 22.28
CA THR A 39 -3.13 14.04 22.98
C THR A 39 -1.93 13.81 22.05
N PRO A 40 -0.75 14.36 22.37
CA PRO A 40 0.48 14.09 21.63
C PRO A 40 0.77 12.59 21.45
N GLU A 41 0.52 11.77 22.48
CA GLU A 41 0.68 10.32 22.45
C GLU A 41 -0.33 9.67 21.49
N GLN A 42 -1.58 10.13 21.51
CA GLN A 42 -2.61 9.62 20.60
C GLN A 42 -2.35 10.00 19.15
N LYS A 43 -1.70 11.14 18.88
CA LYS A 43 -1.30 11.51 17.50
C LYS A 43 -0.34 10.47 16.90
N ARG A 44 0.55 9.88 17.72
CA ARG A 44 1.47 8.81 17.27
C ARG A 44 0.78 7.49 16.91
N ASN A 45 -0.51 7.35 17.18
CA ASN A 45 -1.29 6.18 16.75
C ASN A 45 -1.65 6.20 15.26
N PHE A 46 -1.22 7.22 14.50
CA PHE A 46 -1.36 7.27 13.06
C PHE A 46 -0.07 6.82 12.35
N ILE A 47 -0.18 5.86 11.44
CA ILE A 47 0.92 5.38 10.60
C ILE A 47 0.50 5.33 9.12
N VAL A 48 1.49 5.44 8.24
CA VAL A 48 1.36 5.27 6.80
C VAL A 48 2.32 4.19 6.35
N LEU A 49 1.82 3.19 5.64
CA LEU A 49 2.61 2.12 5.05
C LEU A 49 2.48 2.17 3.53
N GLY A 50 3.59 2.51 2.86
CA GLY A 50 3.65 2.65 1.42
C GLY A 50 4.36 1.50 0.72
N GLY A 51 4.13 1.42 -0.60
CA GLY A 51 4.61 0.34 -1.46
C GLY A 51 4.08 -1.02 -1.01
N GLU A 52 2.80 -1.08 -0.65
CA GLU A 52 2.11 -2.23 -0.04
C GLU A 52 2.60 -2.60 1.37
N ALA A 53 3.89 -2.91 1.52
CA ALA A 53 4.53 -3.32 2.76
C ALA A 53 6.03 -2.99 2.78
N ASN A 54 6.43 -1.84 2.20
CA ASN A 54 7.84 -1.52 1.97
C ASN A 54 8.37 -0.34 2.80
N PHE A 55 7.56 0.70 3.02
CA PHE A 55 8.00 1.93 3.70
C PHE A 55 7.02 2.35 4.79
N MET A 56 7.45 2.25 6.05
CA MET A 56 6.62 2.59 7.22
C MET A 56 6.96 3.98 7.74
N PHE A 57 5.93 4.79 7.95
CA PHE A 57 6.04 6.11 8.56
C PHE A 57 5.06 6.24 9.71
N GLN A 58 5.44 6.97 10.75
CA GLN A 58 4.56 7.34 11.85
C GLN A 58 4.42 8.85 11.93
N PHE A 59 3.23 9.29 12.35
CA PHE A 59 2.99 10.70 12.61
C PHE A 59 3.93 11.25 13.70
N ASN A 60 4.58 12.37 13.38
CA ASN A 60 5.41 13.11 14.32
C ASN A 60 5.28 14.62 14.04
N SER A 61 4.67 15.37 14.96
CA SER A 61 4.46 16.82 14.84
C SER A 61 5.74 17.64 14.69
N SER A 62 6.88 17.11 15.13
CA SER A 62 8.18 17.79 15.05
C SER A 62 8.98 17.41 13.79
N ALA A 63 8.57 16.36 13.08
CA ALA A 63 9.26 15.91 11.89
C ALA A 63 8.91 16.79 10.68
N PRO A 64 9.86 17.01 9.75
CA PRO A 64 9.53 17.55 8.44
C PRO A 64 8.41 16.73 7.80
N HIS A 65 7.39 17.40 7.27
CA HIS A 65 6.24 16.76 6.63
C HIS A 65 5.38 15.88 7.56
N LEU A 66 5.46 16.08 8.87
CA LEU A 66 4.62 15.42 9.89
C LEU A 66 4.74 13.88 9.95
N LEU A 67 5.75 13.31 9.28
CA LEU A 67 5.95 11.88 9.14
C LEU A 67 7.43 11.54 9.35
N GLU A 68 7.67 10.58 10.23
CA GLU A 68 9.01 10.04 10.52
C GLU A 68 9.08 8.58 10.06
N SER A 69 10.16 8.22 9.35
CA SER A 69 10.37 6.86 8.86
C SER A 69 10.70 5.90 10.02
N ILE A 70 10.10 4.71 9.99
CA ILE A 70 10.37 3.65 10.96
C ILE A 70 11.25 2.57 10.29
N PRO A 71 12.45 2.27 10.85
CA PRO A 71 13.32 1.22 10.36
C PRO A 71 12.61 -0.13 10.17
N LYS A 72 12.90 -0.81 9.06
CA LYS A 72 12.21 -2.04 8.63
C LYS A 72 12.30 -3.16 9.65
N GLU A 73 13.41 -3.20 10.39
CA GLU A 73 13.71 -4.20 11.41
C GLU A 73 12.69 -4.20 12.55
N ILE A 74 12.02 -3.06 12.80
CA ILE A 74 11.06 -2.90 13.90
C ILE A 74 9.72 -3.57 13.58
N TRP A 75 9.28 -3.54 12.32
CA TRP A 75 7.91 -3.92 11.93
C TRP A 75 7.82 -5.06 10.92
N ALA A 76 8.93 -5.39 10.23
CA ALA A 76 8.92 -6.46 9.24
C ALA A 76 8.56 -7.81 9.89
N LEU A 77 7.72 -8.55 9.17
CA LEU A 77 7.31 -9.91 9.56
C LEU A 77 8.44 -10.90 9.31
N ASP A 78 8.40 -12.04 10.00
CA ASP A 78 9.45 -13.06 9.85
C ASP A 78 9.47 -13.65 8.44
N GLU A 79 8.31 -13.79 7.79
CA GLU A 79 8.22 -14.18 6.38
C GLU A 79 8.96 -13.19 5.46
N MET A 80 8.89 -11.89 5.76
CA MET A 80 9.54 -10.85 4.94
C MET A 80 11.06 -10.84 5.13
N ARG A 81 11.51 -11.11 6.37
CA ARG A 81 12.93 -11.20 6.70
C ARG A 81 13.59 -12.45 6.10
N ALA A 82 12.80 -13.48 5.79
CA ALA A 82 13.27 -14.71 5.17
C ALA A 82 13.43 -14.62 3.64
N TRP A 83 12.99 -13.51 3.01
CA TRP A 83 13.13 -13.31 1.57
C TRP A 83 14.59 -13.19 1.16
N LYS A 84 14.96 -13.89 0.09
CA LYS A 84 16.32 -13.87 -0.46
C LYS A 84 16.46 -12.78 -1.50
N ASP A 85 17.60 -12.10 -1.51
CA ASP A 85 17.92 -11.07 -2.51
C ASP A 85 17.92 -11.63 -3.94
N GLU A 86 18.29 -12.90 -4.10
CA GLU A 86 18.21 -13.63 -5.37
C GLU A 86 16.77 -13.75 -5.88
N ASP A 87 15.83 -14.16 -5.02
CA ASP A 87 14.40 -14.25 -5.37
C ASP A 87 13.81 -12.87 -5.68
N ILE A 88 14.21 -11.84 -4.93
CA ILE A 88 13.77 -10.45 -5.17
C ILE A 88 14.22 -9.98 -6.55
N THR A 89 15.48 -10.23 -6.88
CA THR A 89 16.07 -9.83 -8.16
C THR A 89 15.40 -10.59 -9.31
N GLU A 90 15.26 -11.92 -9.18
CA GLU A 90 14.62 -12.78 -10.18
C GLU A 90 13.17 -12.34 -10.47
N LEU A 91 12.37 -12.08 -9.42
CA LEU A 91 10.99 -11.64 -9.59
C LEU A 91 10.91 -10.31 -10.34
N LEU A 92 11.70 -9.33 -9.92
CA LEU A 92 11.68 -8.02 -10.55
C LEU A 92 12.22 -8.06 -11.99
N ASP A 93 13.18 -8.93 -12.31
CA ASP A 93 13.68 -9.12 -13.69
C ASP A 93 12.61 -9.71 -14.61
N ILE A 94 11.87 -10.71 -14.11
CA ILE A 94 10.74 -11.30 -14.84
C ILE A 94 9.63 -10.27 -15.05
N ALA A 95 9.29 -9.50 -14.01
CA ALA A 95 8.31 -8.43 -14.10
C ALA A 95 8.76 -7.34 -15.09
N GLU A 96 10.03 -6.93 -15.04
CA GLU A 96 10.60 -5.94 -15.95
C GLU A 96 10.55 -6.38 -17.40
N ALA A 97 10.88 -7.65 -17.68
CA ALA A 97 10.76 -8.22 -19.01
C ALA A 97 9.31 -8.20 -19.52
N ALA A 98 8.35 -8.64 -18.71
CA ALA A 98 6.93 -8.64 -19.07
C ALA A 98 6.38 -7.22 -19.34
N LEU A 99 6.86 -6.23 -18.57
CA LEU A 99 6.51 -4.83 -18.78
C LEU A 99 7.13 -4.27 -20.07
N ASN A 100 8.38 -4.62 -20.39
CA ASN A 100 9.01 -4.26 -21.66
C ASN A 100 8.26 -4.86 -22.86
N ASP A 101 7.87 -6.13 -22.78
CA ASP A 101 7.07 -6.80 -23.83
C ASP A 101 5.74 -6.05 -24.07
N SER A 102 5.09 -5.61 -22.99
CA SER A 102 3.84 -4.83 -23.08
C SER A 102 4.07 -3.45 -23.73
N VAL A 103 5.17 -2.78 -23.38
CA VAL A 103 5.57 -1.49 -23.98
C VAL A 103 5.83 -1.64 -25.48
N GLU A 104 6.53 -2.70 -25.91
CA GLU A 104 6.81 -2.97 -27.32
C GLU A 104 5.53 -3.34 -28.09
N ALA A 105 4.76 -4.30 -27.59
CA ALA A 105 3.57 -4.82 -28.25
C ALA A 105 2.51 -3.74 -28.49
N MET A 106 2.30 -2.87 -27.50
CA MET A 106 1.33 -1.76 -27.58
C MET A 106 1.94 -0.44 -28.04
N ARG A 107 3.26 -0.40 -28.32
CA ARG A 107 4.02 0.80 -28.72
C ARG A 107 3.82 1.97 -27.76
N LEU A 108 3.88 1.68 -26.46
CA LEU A 108 3.69 2.69 -25.42
C LEU A 108 4.86 3.68 -25.42
N ASN A 109 4.56 4.97 -25.37
CA ASN A 109 5.57 6.01 -25.19
C ASN A 109 5.92 6.13 -23.70
N ALA A 110 6.72 5.19 -23.22
CA ALA A 110 6.95 4.94 -21.80
C ALA A 110 8.45 4.85 -21.44
N ASP A 111 8.75 5.00 -20.16
CA ASP A 111 10.01 4.61 -19.53
C ASP A 111 9.73 3.50 -18.49
N ILE A 112 10.71 2.60 -18.32
CA ILE A 112 10.70 1.60 -17.23
C ILE A 112 11.47 2.17 -16.05
N ILE A 113 10.89 2.07 -14.85
CA ILE A 113 11.51 2.47 -13.59
C ILE A 113 11.69 1.23 -12.71
N ARG A 114 12.94 0.90 -12.39
CA ARG A 114 13.32 -0.13 -11.43
C ARG A 114 13.67 0.47 -10.08
N LYS A 115 13.11 -0.08 -9.01
CA LYS A 115 13.37 0.25 -7.60
C LYS A 115 13.86 -1.00 -6.87
N SER A 116 14.22 -0.84 -5.59
CA SER A 116 14.69 -1.94 -4.73
C SER A 116 13.65 -3.05 -4.51
N ARG A 117 12.36 -2.73 -4.57
CA ARG A 117 11.24 -3.66 -4.30
C ARG A 117 10.09 -3.56 -5.29
N ALA A 118 10.30 -2.87 -6.41
CA ALA A 118 9.27 -2.61 -7.39
C ALA A 118 9.87 -2.36 -8.76
N VAL A 119 9.10 -2.64 -9.82
CA VAL A 119 9.40 -2.21 -11.18
C VAL A 119 8.11 -1.75 -11.86
N GLY A 120 8.17 -0.71 -12.69
CA GLY A 120 6.97 -0.16 -13.30
C GLY A 120 7.20 0.55 -14.62
N VAL A 121 6.11 0.78 -15.33
CA VAL A 121 6.01 1.52 -16.58
C VAL A 121 5.40 2.88 -16.28
N VAL A 122 6.10 3.95 -16.65
CA VAL A 122 5.59 5.32 -16.53
C VAL A 122 5.53 6.00 -17.90
N PRO A 123 4.57 6.91 -18.15
CA PRO A 123 4.49 7.63 -19.41
C PRO A 123 5.58 8.68 -19.51
N LYS A 124 6.16 8.82 -20.71
CA LYS A 124 7.07 9.95 -20.99
C LYS A 124 6.33 11.29 -20.89
N PRO A 125 7.04 12.40 -20.61
CA PRO A 125 6.42 13.72 -20.50
C PRO A 125 5.48 14.04 -21.67
N GLY A 126 4.27 14.51 -21.34
CA GLY A 126 3.23 14.82 -22.33
C GLY A 126 2.41 13.62 -22.81
N THR A 127 2.68 12.41 -22.32
CA THR A 127 1.92 11.19 -22.64
C THR A 127 0.96 10.83 -21.50
N LYS A 128 -0.19 10.28 -21.86
CA LYS A 128 -1.14 9.65 -20.93
C LYS A 128 -1.54 8.30 -21.50
N PHE A 129 -1.52 7.26 -20.67
CA PHE A 129 -1.99 5.94 -21.11
C PHE A 129 -3.52 5.88 -21.06
N PHE A 130 -4.11 5.14 -21.99
CA PHE A 130 -5.52 4.78 -21.90
C PHE A 130 -5.70 3.70 -20.83
N ARG A 131 -6.90 3.66 -20.24
CA ARG A 131 -7.19 2.70 -19.16
C ARG A 131 -6.96 1.28 -19.63
N GLU A 132 -7.39 0.95 -20.84
CA GLU A 132 -7.27 -0.37 -21.45
C GLU A 132 -5.80 -0.80 -21.60
N GLN A 133 -4.90 0.13 -21.92
CA GLN A 133 -3.47 -0.14 -21.99
C GLN A 133 -2.89 -0.45 -20.61
N LEU A 134 -3.34 0.28 -19.58
CA LEU A 134 -2.92 0.05 -18.20
C LEU A 134 -3.41 -1.31 -17.70
N GLU A 135 -4.70 -1.64 -17.90
CA GLU A 135 -5.26 -2.92 -17.48
C GLU A 135 -4.61 -4.10 -18.20
N GLU A 136 -4.37 -4.00 -19.52
CA GLU A 136 -3.67 -5.06 -20.27
C GLU A 136 -2.23 -5.25 -19.77
N THR A 137 -1.50 -4.16 -19.53
CA THR A 137 -0.13 -4.23 -19.00
C THR A 137 -0.10 -4.89 -17.61
N VAL A 138 -1.07 -4.57 -16.74
CA VAL A 138 -1.21 -5.21 -15.42
C VAL A 138 -1.49 -6.70 -15.56
N LEU A 139 -2.48 -7.08 -16.38
CA LEU A 139 -2.86 -8.48 -16.57
C LEU A 139 -1.71 -9.31 -17.16
N ALA A 140 -0.99 -8.77 -18.14
CA ALA A 140 0.16 -9.42 -18.76
C ALA A 140 1.29 -9.63 -17.73
N ALA A 141 1.71 -8.58 -17.03
CA ALA A 141 2.77 -8.67 -16.02
C ALA A 141 2.37 -9.61 -14.87
N GLN A 142 1.15 -9.49 -14.36
CA GLN A 142 0.63 -10.38 -13.33
C GLN A 142 0.69 -11.83 -13.76
N LYS A 143 0.18 -12.15 -14.97
CA LYS A 143 0.14 -13.52 -15.46
C LYS A 143 1.51 -14.14 -15.63
N VAL A 144 2.47 -13.39 -16.16
CA VAL A 144 3.85 -13.87 -16.36
C VAL A 144 4.51 -14.15 -15.01
N VAL A 145 4.41 -13.21 -14.06
CA VAL A 145 5.05 -13.38 -12.74
C VAL A 145 4.36 -14.50 -11.95
N GLU A 146 3.03 -14.60 -11.95
CA GLU A 146 2.28 -15.67 -11.25
C GLU A 146 2.66 -17.08 -11.73
N LEU A 147 2.99 -17.23 -13.02
CA LEU A 147 3.37 -18.52 -13.61
C LEU A 147 4.83 -18.89 -13.37
N SER A 148 5.68 -17.94 -12.99
CA SER A 148 7.08 -18.18 -12.67
C SER A 148 7.25 -18.93 -11.34
N ASP A 149 8.39 -19.61 -11.17
CA ASP A 149 8.67 -20.31 -9.91
C ASP A 149 8.89 -19.32 -8.75
N VAL A 150 9.48 -18.15 -9.01
CA VAL A 150 9.70 -17.13 -7.98
C VAL A 150 8.42 -16.43 -7.54
N GLY A 151 7.46 -16.22 -8.44
CA GLY A 151 6.14 -15.66 -8.11
C GLY A 151 5.31 -16.55 -7.18
N ARG A 152 5.66 -17.83 -7.04
CA ARG A 152 5.08 -18.74 -6.03
C ARG A 152 5.77 -18.63 -4.66
N ARG A 153 7.00 -18.12 -4.62
CA ARG A 153 7.82 -18.00 -3.40
C ARG A 153 7.68 -16.62 -2.75
N LEU A 154 7.51 -15.57 -3.56
CA LEU A 154 7.37 -14.20 -3.10
C LEU A 154 5.97 -13.65 -3.37
N PRO A 155 5.32 -13.04 -2.38
CA PRO A 155 4.10 -12.29 -2.62
C PRO A 155 4.42 -11.03 -3.41
N PHE A 156 3.57 -10.70 -4.37
CA PHE A 156 3.65 -9.49 -5.16
C PHE A 156 2.26 -8.96 -5.50
N CYS A 157 2.24 -7.73 -6.01
CA CYS A 157 1.05 -7.04 -6.48
C CYS A 157 1.38 -6.30 -7.79
N ALA A 158 0.64 -6.61 -8.85
CA ALA A 158 0.62 -5.79 -10.05
C ALA A 158 -0.64 -4.89 -10.02
N PHE A 159 -0.49 -3.59 -10.29
CA PHE A 159 -1.61 -2.68 -10.19
C PHE A 159 -1.55 -1.53 -11.20
N ASN A 160 -2.74 -1.04 -11.55
CA ASN A 160 -2.95 0.16 -12.34
C ASN A 160 -2.98 1.38 -11.41
N GLY A 161 -1.99 2.27 -11.50
CA GLY A 161 -1.91 3.50 -10.70
C GLY A 161 -2.68 4.69 -11.28
N GLY A 162 -3.45 4.47 -12.36
CA GLY A 162 -4.31 5.47 -13.01
C GLY A 162 -3.64 6.21 -14.17
N ASN A 163 -2.31 6.21 -14.23
CA ASN A 163 -1.53 6.63 -15.39
C ASN A 163 -0.17 5.93 -15.50
N ASP A 164 0.12 4.97 -14.62
CA ASP A 164 1.31 4.13 -14.60
C ASP A 164 0.92 2.71 -14.18
N VAL A 165 1.83 1.76 -14.38
CA VAL A 165 1.67 0.37 -13.93
C VAL A 165 2.90 -0.02 -13.13
N PHE A 166 2.70 -0.65 -11.98
CA PHE A 166 3.78 -1.15 -11.14
C PHE A 166 3.54 -2.59 -10.71
N VAL A 167 4.64 -3.32 -10.55
CA VAL A 167 4.73 -4.62 -9.90
C VAL A 167 5.59 -4.43 -8.65
N ASP A 168 4.95 -4.55 -7.49
CA ASP A 168 5.59 -4.40 -6.18
C ASP A 168 5.76 -5.77 -5.52
N ILE A 169 6.91 -6.01 -4.89
CA ILE A 169 7.10 -7.16 -3.98
C ILE A 169 6.43 -6.82 -2.65
N GLY A 170 5.46 -7.64 -2.27
CA GLY A 170 4.54 -7.41 -1.16
C GLY A 170 3.09 -7.38 -1.63
N ASP A 171 2.18 -7.37 -0.66
CA ASP A 171 0.75 -7.15 -0.89
C ASP A 171 0.11 -6.50 0.35
N LYS A 172 -1.11 -5.98 0.21
CA LYS A 172 -1.80 -5.31 1.33
C LYS A 172 -2.04 -6.20 2.55
N ARG A 173 -2.11 -7.53 2.37
CA ARG A 173 -2.19 -8.47 3.51
C ARG A 173 -0.96 -8.31 4.39
N LEU A 174 0.23 -8.35 3.80
CA LEU A 174 1.48 -8.07 4.51
C LEU A 174 1.45 -6.67 5.13
N GLY A 175 0.92 -5.69 4.39
CA GLY A 175 0.82 -4.32 4.86
C GLY A 175 0.03 -4.20 6.17
N VAL A 176 -1.18 -4.77 6.20
CA VAL A 176 -2.03 -4.80 7.40
C VAL A 176 -1.36 -5.56 8.54
N ALA A 177 -0.73 -6.71 8.26
CA ALA A 177 -0.03 -7.49 9.28
C ALA A 177 1.20 -6.75 9.86
N CYS A 178 1.91 -5.97 9.06
CA CYS A 178 2.99 -5.10 9.52
C CYS A 178 2.48 -4.00 10.47
N CYS A 179 1.34 -3.39 10.13
CA CYS A 179 0.67 -2.42 11.01
C CYS A 179 0.27 -3.05 12.35
N GLN A 180 -0.31 -4.25 12.32
CA GLN A 180 -0.68 -5.03 13.51
C GLN A 180 0.53 -5.30 14.41
N ARG A 181 1.65 -5.77 13.83
CA ARG A 181 2.93 -6.00 14.51
C ARG A 181 3.44 -4.72 15.18
N LEU A 182 3.57 -3.64 14.42
CA LEU A 182 4.08 -2.36 14.92
C LEU A 182 3.26 -1.81 16.09
N PHE A 183 1.95 -2.05 16.06
CA PHE A 183 1.04 -1.59 17.10
C PHE A 183 1.00 -2.48 18.36
N GLY A 184 1.91 -3.44 18.48
CA GLY A 184 2.00 -4.34 19.63
C GLY A 184 1.25 -5.65 19.40
N ASP A 185 1.40 -6.25 18.22
CA ASP A 185 0.81 -7.54 17.84
C ASP A 185 -0.72 -7.58 17.98
N ILE A 186 -1.39 -6.56 17.45
CA ILE A 186 -2.86 -6.51 17.44
C ILE A 186 -3.42 -7.68 16.62
N GLN A 187 -4.29 -8.48 17.23
CA GLN A 187 -4.93 -9.60 16.55
C GLN A 187 -5.88 -9.14 15.44
N GLY A 188 -6.02 -9.96 14.39
CA GLY A 188 -6.94 -9.70 13.27
C GLY A 188 -8.39 -9.47 13.69
N ILE A 189 -8.86 -10.14 14.75
CA ILE A 189 -10.22 -9.94 15.30
C ILE A 189 -10.43 -8.54 15.88
N ASN A 190 -9.36 -7.86 16.28
CA ASN A 190 -9.36 -6.50 16.79
C ASN A 190 -8.93 -5.47 15.72
N THR A 191 -8.96 -5.87 14.45
CA THR A 191 -8.54 -5.04 13.32
C THR A 191 -9.67 -4.97 12.29
N LEU A 192 -10.02 -3.75 11.88
CA LEU A 192 -10.95 -3.48 10.79
C LEU A 192 -10.20 -2.81 9.63
N HIS A 193 -10.17 -3.46 8.47
CA HIS A 193 -9.73 -2.86 7.22
C HIS A 193 -10.93 -2.26 6.49
N VAL A 194 -10.78 -1.04 5.98
CA VAL A 194 -11.77 -0.38 5.13
C VAL A 194 -11.11 -0.11 3.78
N GLY A 195 -11.65 -0.68 2.72
CA GLY A 195 -11.11 -0.53 1.36
C GLY A 195 -12.17 -0.75 0.30
N ASP A 196 -11.87 -0.39 -0.93
CA ASP A 196 -12.76 -0.59 -2.07
C ASP A 196 -12.34 -1.85 -2.85
N GLN A 197 -13.31 -2.53 -3.45
CA GLN A 197 -13.04 -3.64 -4.36
C GLN A 197 -13.50 -3.39 -5.79
N PHE A 198 -14.10 -2.24 -6.03
CA PHE A 198 -14.68 -1.94 -7.33
C PHE A 198 -13.66 -1.36 -8.31
N LEU A 199 -12.51 -0.84 -7.83
CA LEU A 199 -11.52 -0.18 -8.68
C LEU A 199 -10.29 -1.02 -9.03
N SER A 200 -10.09 -2.21 -8.46
CA SER A 200 -8.93 -3.05 -8.80
C SER A 200 -9.34 -4.34 -9.49
N VAL A 201 -9.04 -4.45 -10.80
CA VAL A 201 -9.07 -5.73 -11.54
C VAL A 201 -8.13 -6.76 -10.88
N SER A 202 -7.09 -6.29 -10.17
CA SER A 202 -6.14 -7.12 -9.42
C SER A 202 -6.56 -7.48 -7.98
N GLY A 203 -7.70 -6.97 -7.47
CA GLY A 203 -8.22 -7.35 -6.16
C GLY A 203 -7.26 -7.04 -5.00
N ASN A 204 -6.58 -5.89 -5.02
CA ASN A 204 -5.52 -5.57 -4.07
C ASN A 204 -6.00 -5.61 -2.59
N ASP A 205 -7.21 -5.12 -2.33
CA ASP A 205 -7.85 -5.17 -1.00
C ASP A 205 -8.53 -6.51 -0.68
N PHE A 206 -8.53 -7.49 -1.59
CA PHE A 206 -9.10 -8.80 -1.31
C PHE A 206 -8.26 -9.60 -0.32
N LYS A 207 -6.93 -9.52 -0.44
CA LYS A 207 -6.02 -10.31 0.39
C LYS A 207 -6.03 -9.91 1.87
N THR A 208 -6.47 -8.70 2.22
CA THR A 208 -6.51 -8.21 3.62
C THR A 208 -7.46 -9.02 4.51
N ARG A 209 -8.48 -9.64 3.92
CA ARG A 209 -9.43 -10.56 4.59
C ARG A 209 -8.76 -11.77 5.23
N MET A 210 -7.57 -12.12 4.78
CA MET A 210 -6.78 -13.21 5.35
C MET A 210 -6.19 -12.87 6.72
N VAL A 211 -6.15 -11.58 7.10
CA VAL A 211 -5.47 -11.11 8.32
C VAL A 211 -6.35 -10.22 9.22
N CYS A 212 -7.53 -9.79 8.76
CA CYS A 212 -8.43 -8.93 9.54
C CYS A 212 -9.86 -8.96 9.02
N THR A 213 -10.79 -8.40 9.81
CA THR A 213 -12.14 -8.07 9.33
C THR A 213 -12.06 -7.00 8.26
N THR A 214 -12.80 -7.12 7.16
CA THR A 214 -12.75 -6.17 6.05
C THR A 214 -14.14 -5.67 5.69
N CYS A 215 -14.32 -4.35 5.72
CA CYS A 215 -15.48 -3.66 5.18
C CYS A 215 -15.18 -3.14 3.78
N TRP A 216 -16.16 -3.28 2.90
CA TRP A 216 -16.09 -2.78 1.53
C TRP A 216 -16.89 -1.51 1.39
N VAL A 217 -16.27 -0.50 0.79
CA VAL A 217 -16.90 0.80 0.51
C VAL A 217 -16.79 1.11 -0.97
N ALA A 218 -17.79 1.78 -1.51
CA ALA A 218 -17.84 2.27 -2.89
C ALA A 218 -17.76 3.80 -2.97
N SER A 219 -17.87 4.50 -1.83
CA SER A 219 -17.84 5.97 -1.79
C SER A 219 -17.28 6.51 -0.47
N PRO A 220 -16.83 7.78 -0.45
CA PRO A 220 -16.43 8.43 0.80
C PRO A 220 -17.56 8.52 1.83
N ALA A 221 -18.82 8.62 1.40
CA ALA A 221 -19.97 8.67 2.31
C ALA A 221 -20.13 7.35 3.07
N GLU A 222 -20.02 6.22 2.38
CA GLU A 222 -20.05 4.89 3.02
C GLU A 222 -18.89 4.70 4.01
N THR A 223 -17.70 5.24 3.70
CA THR A 223 -16.58 5.24 4.66
C THR A 223 -16.93 6.00 5.93
N VAL A 224 -17.61 7.15 5.82
CA VAL A 224 -18.05 7.91 7.00
C VAL A 224 -19.07 7.10 7.80
N ASP A 225 -20.09 6.55 7.14
CA ASP A 225 -21.14 5.76 7.81
C ASP A 225 -20.56 4.57 8.60
N ILE A 226 -19.62 3.83 8.01
CA ILE A 226 -18.96 2.69 8.67
C ILE A 226 -18.09 3.13 9.85
N LEU A 227 -17.41 4.28 9.74
CA LEU A 227 -16.61 4.81 10.83
C LEU A 227 -17.50 5.26 12.00
N ASP A 228 -18.66 5.85 11.72
CA ASP A 228 -19.64 6.23 12.73
C ASP A 228 -20.19 4.98 13.45
N GLU A 229 -20.62 3.96 12.71
CA GLU A 229 -21.08 2.69 13.27
C GLU A 229 -19.98 2.00 14.12
N PHE A 230 -18.75 1.96 13.63
CA PHE A 230 -17.61 1.43 14.37
C PHE A 230 -17.39 2.17 15.70
N LEU A 231 -17.52 3.50 15.70
CA LEU A 231 -17.39 4.31 16.91
C LEU A 231 -18.55 4.09 17.88
N GLU A 232 -19.77 3.87 17.40
CA GLU A 232 -20.91 3.51 18.28
C GLU A 232 -20.67 2.16 18.95
N LEU A 233 -20.28 1.13 18.19
CA LEU A 233 -19.98 -0.19 18.73
C LEU A 233 -18.83 -0.14 19.75
N ALA A 234 -17.75 0.58 19.42
CA ALA A 234 -16.60 0.73 20.30
C ALA A 234 -16.88 1.54 21.58
N ALA A 235 -17.99 2.28 21.66
CA ALA A 235 -18.42 2.93 22.90
C ALA A 235 -19.18 1.99 23.86
N THR A 236 -19.66 0.86 23.35
CA THR A 236 -20.47 -0.11 24.12
C THR A 236 -19.67 -1.29 24.67
N ALA A 237 -18.42 -1.46 24.22
CA ALA A 237 -17.49 -2.50 24.64
C ALA A 237 -16.56 -2.01 25.76
#